data_AF-A0A177FG38-F1
#
_entry.id   AF-A0A177FG38-F1
#
_cell.length_a   1.000
_cell.length_b   1.000
_cell.length_c   1.000
_cell.angle_alpha   90.00
_cell.angle_beta   90.00
_cell.angle_gamma   90.00
#
_symmetry.space_group_name_H-M   'P 1'
#
loop_
_entity.id
_entity.type
_entity.pdbx_description
1 polymer ?
#
loop_
_entity_poly.entity_id
_entity_poly.type
_entity_poly.pdbx_seq_one_letter_code
_entity_poly.pdbx_strand_id
1 'polypeptide(L)'
;MDLQAAGEEPVKGTTPPDLLMSPELQLRLDNWRLTGESPLQQLQVSDRIYWTRFSTIDLRLVHHITTLSTDMYNLGYSPCTVWVSRMPSLISAALTHDFVMSALLALSASHLAWQTKNTDTVNLAYHHRGVAIKGLHQAIGAFSRENSEAILAASILLSWQATDCYQARLGLTPTGSIDGSERDEDVDT
;
A
#
# COMPACT_ATOMS: atom_id res chain seq x y z
N MET A 1 -10.36 45.68 22.72
CA MET A 1 -10.08 45.60 21.27
C MET A 1 -9.40 44.27 21.07
N ASP A 2 -10.22 43.23 20.95
CA ASP A 2 -9.78 41.84 20.92
C ASP A 2 -9.29 41.47 19.54
N LEU A 3 -8.07 40.93 19.48
CA LEU A 3 -7.48 40.34 18.28
C LEU A 3 -8.24 39.06 17.95
N GLN A 4 -8.94 39.08 16.82
CA GLN A 4 -9.60 37.92 16.25
C GLN A 4 -8.53 37.02 15.62
N ALA A 5 -8.24 35.90 16.28
CA ALA A 5 -7.39 34.83 15.76
C ALA A 5 -8.02 34.24 14.50
N ALA A 6 -7.25 34.23 13.40
CA ALA A 6 -7.61 33.56 12.17
C ALA A 6 -7.79 32.06 12.44
N GLY A 7 -9.04 31.58 12.39
CA GLY A 7 -9.32 30.16 12.29
C GLY A 7 -8.86 29.66 10.94
N GLU A 8 -7.85 28.79 10.93
CA GLU A 8 -7.54 27.96 9.78
C GLU A 8 -8.73 27.04 9.52
N GLU A 9 -9.48 27.34 8.45
CA GLU A 9 -10.51 26.47 7.91
C GLU A 9 -9.87 25.15 7.44
N PRO A 10 -10.40 23.98 7.84
CA PRO A 10 -9.87 22.69 7.43
C PRO A 10 -10.10 22.48 5.92
N VAL A 11 -9.04 22.11 5.20
CA VAL A 11 -9.08 21.79 3.78
C VAL A 11 -10.08 20.66 3.52
N LYS A 12 -11.11 21.01 2.75
CA LYS A 12 -12.20 20.13 2.31
C LYS A 12 -11.65 19.02 1.39
N GLY A 13 -11.74 17.75 1.79
CA GLY A 13 -11.88 16.65 0.82
C GLY A 13 -10.83 15.53 0.73
N THR A 14 -10.12 15.15 1.79
CA THR A 14 -9.43 13.84 1.82
C THR A 14 -10.08 12.94 2.85
N THR A 15 -10.93 12.02 2.41
CA THR A 15 -11.28 10.86 3.21
C THR A 15 -10.02 10.06 3.53
N PRO A 16 -9.86 9.53 4.75
CA PRO A 16 -8.70 8.68 5.05
C PRO A 16 -8.74 7.43 4.15
N PRO A 17 -7.58 6.87 3.76
CA PRO A 17 -7.53 5.66 2.94
C PRO A 17 -8.32 4.53 3.62
N ASP A 18 -9.22 3.90 2.87
CA ASP A 18 -9.94 2.74 3.38
C ASP A 18 -9.03 1.52 3.31
N LEU A 19 -8.59 1.10 4.50
CA LEU A 19 -7.70 -0.02 4.75
C LEU A 19 -8.42 -1.16 5.47
N LEU A 20 -9.77 -1.20 5.47
CA LEU A 20 -10.56 -2.19 6.20
C LEU A 20 -10.13 -2.28 7.68
N MET A 21 -10.03 -1.12 8.32
CA MET A 21 -9.61 -1.01 9.72
C MET A 21 -10.78 -1.33 10.66
N SER A 22 -10.65 -2.40 11.45
CA SER A 22 -11.56 -2.64 12.59
C SER A 22 -11.03 -1.93 13.85
N PRO A 23 -11.89 -1.59 14.82
CA PRO A 23 -11.46 -0.98 16.09
C PRO A 23 -10.43 -1.84 16.84
N GLU A 24 -10.59 -3.17 16.83
CA GLU A 24 -9.66 -4.10 17.46
C GLU A 24 -8.31 -4.13 16.73
N LEU A 25 -8.34 -4.06 15.40
CA LEU A 25 -7.12 -4.00 14.60
C LEU A 25 -6.38 -2.69 14.85
N GLN A 26 -7.09 -1.56 14.88
CA GLN A 26 -6.52 -0.25 15.20
C GLN A 26 -5.80 -0.28 16.55
N LEU A 27 -6.48 -0.75 17.61
CA LEU A 27 -5.89 -0.88 18.94
C LEU A 27 -4.63 -1.77 18.93
N ARG A 28 -4.66 -2.88 18.19
CA ARG A 28 -3.50 -3.78 18.09
C ARG A 28 -2.31 -3.13 17.39
N LEU A 29 -2.55 -2.36 16.32
CA LEU A 29 -1.47 -1.66 15.61
C LEU A 29 -0.92 -0.49 16.44
N ASP A 30 -1.77 0.22 17.17
CA ASP A 30 -1.33 1.30 18.06
C ASP A 30 -0.49 0.74 19.21
N ASN A 31 -0.90 -0.40 19.80
CA ASN A 31 -0.08 -1.11 20.78
C ASN A 31 1.25 -1.57 20.19
N TRP A 32 1.27 -2.16 19.00
CA TRP A 32 2.51 -2.55 18.31
C TRP A 32 3.43 -1.34 18.11
N ARG A 33 2.88 -0.19 17.69
CA ARG A 33 3.66 1.04 17.52
C ARG A 33 4.24 1.56 18.83
N LEU A 34 3.49 1.47 19.93
CA LEU A 34 3.92 1.94 21.25
C LEU A 34 4.96 1.03 21.90
N THR A 35 4.77 -0.28 21.82
CA THR A 35 5.66 -1.27 22.47
C THR A 35 6.86 -1.65 21.60
N GLY A 36 6.76 -1.45 20.29
CA GLY A 36 7.71 -1.95 19.30
C GLY A 36 7.68 -3.48 19.15
N GLU A 37 6.72 -4.17 19.77
CA GLU A 37 6.59 -5.63 19.68
C GLU A 37 5.62 -6.03 18.57
N SER A 38 6.13 -6.71 17.55
CA SER A 38 5.27 -7.20 16.49
C SER A 38 4.37 -8.34 16.99
N PRO A 39 3.06 -8.30 16.68
CA PRO A 39 2.15 -9.41 16.96
C PRO A 39 2.43 -10.64 16.09
N LEU A 40 3.29 -10.52 15.07
CA LEU A 40 3.61 -11.58 14.11
C LEU A 40 5.05 -12.08 14.33
N GLN A 41 5.22 -13.39 14.40
CA GLN A 41 6.54 -14.02 14.62
C GLN A 41 7.51 -13.79 13.44
N GLN A 42 6.96 -13.62 12.23
CA GLN A 42 7.70 -13.39 10.99
C GLN A 42 8.33 -11.99 10.91
N LEU A 43 7.88 -11.06 11.78
CA LEU A 43 8.31 -9.66 11.81
C LEU A 43 9.14 -9.35 13.05
N GLN A 44 9.70 -10.37 13.69
CA GLN A 44 10.58 -10.18 14.84
C GLN A 44 11.89 -9.57 14.35
N VAL A 45 12.20 -8.39 14.89
CA VAL A 45 13.43 -7.63 14.63
C VAL A 45 14.14 -7.42 15.95
N SER A 46 15.48 -7.39 15.91
CA SER A 46 16.30 -7.25 17.12
C SER A 46 16.11 -5.89 17.79
N ASP A 47 15.85 -4.84 17.02
CA ASP A 47 15.61 -3.50 17.53
C ASP A 47 14.12 -3.15 17.52
N ARG A 48 13.55 -2.90 18.71
CA ARG A 48 12.14 -2.55 18.89
C ARG A 48 11.83 -1.15 18.35
N ILE A 49 12.82 -0.26 18.29
CA ILE A 49 12.69 1.09 17.76
C ILE A 49 12.44 1.05 16.24
N TYR A 50 12.81 -0.06 15.57
CA TYR A 50 12.57 -0.25 14.15
C TYR A 50 11.11 -0.01 13.74
N TRP A 51 10.14 -0.42 14.56
CA TRP A 51 8.72 -0.30 14.23
C TRP A 51 8.13 1.09 14.52
N THR A 52 8.74 1.85 15.42
CA THR A 52 8.20 3.17 15.84
C THR A 52 8.34 4.23 14.75
N ARG A 53 9.24 4.01 13.78
CA ARG A 53 9.44 4.87 12.59
C ARG A 53 8.28 4.84 11.58
N PHE A 54 7.45 3.81 11.64
CA PHE A 54 6.34 3.62 10.71
C PHE A 54 5.05 4.27 11.22
N SER A 55 4.22 4.76 10.29
CA SER A 55 2.88 5.22 10.63
C SER A 55 1.95 4.04 10.94
N THR A 56 0.83 4.28 11.62
CA THR A 56 -0.18 3.22 11.84
C THR A 56 -0.71 2.65 10.52
N ILE A 57 -0.77 3.48 9.47
CA ILE A 57 -1.13 3.08 8.11
C ILE A 57 -0.07 2.10 7.55
N ASP A 58 1.21 2.43 7.64
CA ASP A 58 2.28 1.53 7.17
C ASP A 58 2.27 0.21 7.94
N LEU A 59 2.10 0.26 9.26
CA LEU A 59 1.98 -0.94 10.09
C LEU A 59 0.77 -1.79 9.69
N ARG A 60 -0.36 -1.16 9.31
CA ARG A 60 -1.53 -1.88 8.77
C ARG A 60 -1.19 -2.60 7.47
N LEU A 61 -0.44 -1.96 6.57
CA LEU A 61 -0.01 -2.53 5.30
C LEU A 61 0.95 -3.72 5.52
N VAL A 62 1.95 -3.58 6.40
CA VAL A 62 2.87 -4.66 6.76
C VAL A 62 2.11 -5.83 7.39
N HIS A 63 1.22 -5.54 8.32
CA HIS A 63 0.37 -6.54 8.95
C HIS A 63 -0.46 -7.29 7.89
N HIS A 64 -1.13 -6.57 6.98
CA HIS A 64 -1.99 -7.15 5.95
C HIS A 64 -1.29 -8.21 5.13
N ILE A 65 -0.15 -7.84 4.53
CA ILE A 65 0.55 -8.68 3.57
C ILE A 65 1.21 -9.88 4.25
N THR A 66 1.67 -9.69 5.49
CA THR A 66 2.26 -10.75 6.30
C THR A 66 1.21 -11.76 6.75
N THR A 67 0.04 -11.30 7.23
CA THR A 67 -1.08 -12.20 7.57
C THR A 67 -1.58 -12.94 6.34
N LEU A 68 -1.83 -12.22 5.24
CA LEU A 68 -2.31 -12.83 3.99
C LEU A 68 -1.35 -13.91 3.48
N SER A 69 -0.05 -13.63 3.44
CA SER A 69 0.96 -14.61 3.00
C SER A 69 1.05 -15.82 3.93
N THR A 70 0.95 -15.60 5.25
CA THR A 70 0.95 -16.67 6.26
C THR A 70 -0.28 -17.55 6.13
N ASP A 71 -1.46 -16.96 5.96
CA ASP A 71 -2.72 -17.68 5.80
C ASP A 71 -2.70 -18.52 4.52
N MET A 72 -2.26 -17.95 3.40
CA MET A 72 -2.12 -18.70 2.15
C MET A 72 -1.12 -19.86 2.26
N TYR A 73 -0.02 -19.66 3.00
CA TYR A 73 0.95 -20.73 3.26
C TYR A 73 0.34 -21.85 4.09
N ASN A 74 -0.34 -21.51 5.19
CA ASN A 74 -0.99 -22.46 6.10
C ASN A 74 -2.13 -23.25 5.43
N LEU A 75 -2.84 -22.62 4.49
CA LEU A 75 -3.88 -23.27 3.69
C LEU A 75 -3.31 -24.16 2.58
N GLY A 76 -1.99 -24.23 2.41
CA GLY A 76 -1.35 -25.11 1.45
C GLY A 76 -1.33 -24.59 0.01
N TYR A 77 -1.54 -23.29 -0.22
CA TYR A 77 -1.52 -22.70 -1.57
C TYR A 77 -0.12 -22.45 -2.14
N SER A 78 0.93 -22.88 -1.43
CA SER A 78 2.33 -22.77 -1.87
C SER A 78 2.59 -23.35 -3.28
N PRO A 79 2.01 -24.51 -3.67
CA PRO A 79 2.17 -25.06 -5.03
C PRO A 79 1.37 -24.29 -6.10
N CYS A 80 0.31 -23.57 -5.70
CA CYS A 80 -0.57 -22.88 -6.62
C CYS A 80 0.00 -21.54 -7.10
N THR A 81 0.89 -20.93 -6.31
CA THR A 81 1.45 -19.61 -6.64
C THR A 81 2.92 -19.51 -6.20
N VAL A 82 3.78 -19.03 -7.10
CA VAL A 82 5.20 -18.74 -6.79
C VAL A 82 5.31 -17.67 -5.70
N TRP A 83 4.29 -16.82 -5.56
CA TRP A 83 4.18 -15.81 -4.53
C TRP A 83 4.36 -16.36 -3.12
N VAL A 84 3.57 -17.36 -2.73
CA VAL A 84 3.45 -17.83 -1.34
C VAL A 84 4.78 -18.38 -0.82
N SER A 85 5.50 -19.12 -1.67
CA SER A 85 6.82 -19.67 -1.32
C SER A 85 7.92 -18.60 -1.23
N ARG A 86 7.79 -17.48 -1.96
CA ARG A 86 8.80 -16.40 -1.99
C ARG A 86 8.58 -15.34 -0.92
N MET A 87 7.35 -15.22 -0.38
CA MET A 87 7.00 -14.18 0.58
C MET A 87 7.91 -14.10 1.81
N PRO A 88 8.26 -15.20 2.49
CA PRO A 88 9.13 -15.13 3.66
C PRO A 88 10.49 -14.46 3.37
N SER A 89 11.12 -14.81 2.24
CA SER A 89 12.40 -14.21 1.82
C SER A 89 12.27 -12.73 1.47
N LEU A 90 11.17 -12.35 0.81
CA LEU A 90 10.90 -10.95 0.45
C LEU A 90 10.59 -10.08 1.67
N ILE A 91 9.88 -10.61 2.66
CA ILE A 91 9.65 -9.94 3.95
C ILE A 91 10.97 -9.77 4.70
N SER A 92 11.83 -10.80 4.73
CA SER A 92 13.15 -10.69 5.35
C SER A 92 14.00 -9.59 4.69
N ALA A 93 14.02 -9.51 3.35
CA ALA A 93 14.72 -8.45 2.63
C ALA A 93 14.10 -7.05 2.86
N ALA A 94 12.78 -6.97 3.08
CA ALA A 94 12.11 -5.72 3.42
C ALA A 94 12.52 -5.21 4.80
N LEU A 95 12.77 -6.09 5.77
CA LEU A 95 13.22 -5.69 7.11
C LEU A 95 14.65 -5.12 7.11
N THR A 96 15.47 -5.48 6.12
CA THR A 96 16.87 -5.02 6.02
C THR A 96 17.05 -3.85 5.06
N HIS A 97 16.14 -3.64 4.11
CA HIS A 97 16.26 -2.60 3.07
C HIS A 97 14.98 -1.79 2.90
N ASP A 98 15.06 -0.48 3.16
CA ASP A 98 13.90 0.43 3.15
C ASP A 98 13.19 0.54 1.78
N PHE A 99 13.93 0.43 0.67
CA PHE A 99 13.32 0.45 -0.66
C PHE A 99 12.53 -0.83 -0.96
N VAL A 100 12.96 -1.97 -0.39
CA VAL A 100 12.22 -3.24 -0.46
C VAL A 100 10.98 -3.16 0.44
N MET A 101 11.09 -2.57 1.64
CA MET A 101 9.93 -2.28 2.48
C MET A 101 8.92 -1.40 1.75
N SER A 102 9.37 -0.35 1.08
CA SER A 102 8.49 0.51 0.27
C SER A 102 7.79 -0.27 -0.84
N ALA A 103 8.49 -1.20 -1.50
CA ALA A 103 7.88 -2.07 -2.51
C ALA A 103 6.82 -3.01 -1.90
N LEU A 104 7.07 -3.54 -0.70
CA LEU A 104 6.15 -4.40 0.05
C LEU A 104 4.89 -3.63 0.51
N LEU A 105 5.06 -2.39 1.00
CA LEU A 105 3.96 -1.50 1.36
C LEU A 105 3.10 -1.18 0.15
N ALA A 106 3.72 -0.84 -0.99
CA ALA A 106 3.00 -0.55 -2.23
C ALA A 106 2.16 -1.74 -2.71
N LEU A 107 2.71 -2.96 -2.61
CA LEU A 107 2.01 -4.21 -2.94
C LEU A 107 0.79 -4.45 -2.04
N SER A 108 0.96 -4.25 -0.74
CA SER A 108 -0.10 -4.36 0.24
C SER A 108 -1.22 -3.35 0.01
N ALA A 109 -0.85 -2.09 -0.23
CA ALA A 109 -1.78 -1.02 -0.54
C ALA A 109 -2.52 -1.26 -1.85
N SER A 110 -1.84 -1.78 -2.88
CA SER A 110 -2.46 -2.15 -4.16
C SER A 110 -3.51 -3.25 -3.98
N HIS A 111 -3.20 -4.27 -3.18
CA HIS A 111 -4.16 -5.33 -2.87
C HIS A 111 -5.38 -4.80 -2.08
N LEU A 112 -5.16 -3.93 -1.08
CA LEU A 112 -6.28 -3.30 -0.36
C LEU A 112 -7.10 -2.36 -1.24
N ALA A 113 -6.46 -1.56 -2.09
CA ALA A 113 -7.13 -0.70 -3.06
C ALA A 113 -8.00 -1.52 -4.03
N TRP A 114 -7.52 -2.67 -4.47
CA TRP A 114 -8.31 -3.58 -5.29
C TRP A 114 -9.54 -4.13 -4.53
N GLN A 115 -9.43 -4.39 -3.23
CA GLN A 115 -10.53 -4.86 -2.38
C GLN A 115 -11.55 -3.75 -2.06
N THR A 116 -11.09 -2.55 -1.69
CA THR A 116 -11.97 -1.45 -1.22
C THR A 116 -12.46 -0.55 -2.34
N LYS A 117 -11.84 -0.61 -3.52
CA LYS A 117 -12.09 0.31 -4.66
C LYS A 117 -11.92 1.79 -4.26
N ASN A 118 -11.10 2.07 -3.26
CA ASN A 118 -10.89 3.40 -2.72
C ASN A 118 -9.71 4.12 -3.42
N THR A 119 -9.96 5.30 -3.97
CA THR A 119 -8.98 6.11 -4.70
C THR A 119 -7.82 6.60 -3.83
N ASP A 120 -8.07 6.91 -2.54
CA ASP A 120 -7.02 7.34 -1.61
C ASP A 120 -6.05 6.19 -1.31
N THR A 121 -6.55 4.95 -1.20
CA THR A 121 -5.72 3.75 -1.05
C THR A 121 -4.91 3.47 -2.33
N VAL A 122 -5.47 3.76 -3.51
CA VAL A 122 -4.71 3.72 -4.79
C VAL A 122 -3.58 4.75 -4.78
N ASN A 123 -3.84 5.98 -4.34
CA ASN A 123 -2.82 7.03 -4.24
C ASN A 123 -1.70 6.65 -3.26
N LEU A 124 -2.06 6.03 -2.13
CA LEU A 124 -1.09 5.50 -1.16
C LEU A 124 -0.19 4.42 -1.78
N ALA A 125 -0.77 3.50 -2.57
CA ALA A 125 -0.02 2.50 -3.30
C ALA A 125 0.98 3.14 -4.29
N TYR A 126 0.53 4.13 -5.06
CA TYR A 126 1.40 4.87 -5.99
C TYR A 126 2.53 5.62 -5.26
N HIS A 127 2.26 6.20 -4.10
CA HIS A 127 3.26 6.89 -3.29
C HIS A 127 4.40 5.95 -2.90
N HIS A 128 4.08 4.82 -2.25
CA HIS A 128 5.10 3.84 -1.85
C HIS A 128 5.81 3.22 -3.06
N ARG A 129 5.09 2.98 -4.17
CA ARG A 129 5.68 2.49 -5.41
C ARG A 129 6.71 3.46 -5.98
N GLY A 130 6.42 4.76 -5.96
CA GLY A 130 7.34 5.81 -6.40
C GLY A 130 8.62 5.83 -5.55
N VAL A 131 8.49 5.74 -4.23
CA VAL A 131 9.62 5.65 -3.30
C VAL A 131 10.45 4.39 -3.56
N ALA A 132 9.79 3.25 -3.75
CA ALA A 132 10.44 1.97 -4.05
C ALA A 132 11.24 2.01 -5.36
N ILE A 133 10.65 2.55 -6.44
CA ILE A 133 11.33 2.68 -7.75
C ILE A 133 12.54 3.59 -7.65
N LYS A 134 12.42 4.72 -6.92
CA LYS A 134 13.55 5.64 -6.71
C LYS A 134 14.69 4.95 -5.96
N GLY A 135 14.38 4.24 -4.87
CA GLY A 135 15.38 3.50 -4.10
C GLY A 135 16.00 2.35 -4.89
N LEU A 136 15.21 1.62 -5.67
CA LEU A 136 15.69 0.57 -6.56
C LEU A 136 16.65 1.13 -7.61
N HIS A 137 16.32 2.26 -8.23
CA HIS A 137 17.19 2.91 -9.22
C HIS A 137 18.55 3.31 -8.61
N GLN A 138 18.55 3.85 -7.39
CA GLN A 138 19.77 4.19 -6.67
C GLN A 138 20.60 2.93 -6.33
N ALA A 139 19.94 1.86 -5.87
CA ALA A 139 20.60 0.60 -5.55
C ALA A 139 21.24 -0.05 -6.79
N ILE A 140 20.57 0.00 -7.94
CA ILE A 140 21.13 -0.47 -9.23
C ILE A 140 22.37 0.35 -9.62
N GLY A 141 22.36 1.67 -9.38
CA GLY A 141 23.52 2.53 -9.62
C GLY A 141 24.74 2.18 -8.77
N ALA A 142 24.54 1.50 -7.64
CA ALA A 142 25.58 1.02 -6.73
C ALA A 142 25.55 -0.52 -6.60
N PHE A 143 25.31 -1.23 -7.70
CA PHE A 143 25.15 -2.69 -7.69
C PHE A 143 26.37 -3.40 -7.07
N SER A 144 26.11 -4.26 -6.09
CA SER A 144 27.10 -5.07 -5.39
C SER A 144 26.53 -6.44 -5.03
N ARG A 145 27.37 -7.35 -4.51
CA ARG A 145 26.89 -8.67 -4.07
C ARG A 145 25.93 -8.55 -2.90
N GLU A 146 26.20 -7.61 -2.00
CA GLU A 146 25.48 -7.39 -0.75
C GLU A 146 24.08 -6.83 -0.97
N ASN A 147 23.85 -6.03 -2.03
CA ASN A 147 22.54 -5.47 -2.34
C ASN A 147 21.79 -6.21 -3.47
N SER A 148 22.43 -7.18 -4.12
CA SER A 148 21.86 -7.92 -5.25
C SER A 148 20.54 -8.62 -4.91
N GLU A 149 20.46 -9.25 -3.73
CA GLU A 149 19.24 -9.92 -3.26
C GLU A 149 18.11 -8.91 -3.01
N ALA A 150 18.42 -7.74 -2.46
CA ALA A 150 17.47 -6.67 -2.22
C ALA A 150 16.92 -6.06 -3.53
N ILE A 151 17.81 -5.84 -4.50
CA ILE A 151 17.44 -5.36 -5.84
C ILE A 151 16.50 -6.37 -6.52
N LEU A 152 16.83 -7.65 -6.44
CA LEU A 152 15.98 -8.71 -6.97
C LEU A 152 14.62 -8.75 -6.24
N ALA A 153 14.62 -8.69 -4.91
CA ALA A 153 13.42 -8.70 -4.09
C ALA A 153 12.46 -7.55 -4.46
N ALA A 154 12.96 -6.31 -4.50
CA ALA A 154 12.17 -5.15 -4.90
C ALA A 154 11.66 -5.28 -6.34
N SER A 155 12.50 -5.77 -7.27
CA SER A 155 12.09 -5.98 -8.67
C SER A 155 10.94 -6.97 -8.78
N ILE A 156 10.98 -8.09 -8.05
CA ILE A 156 9.89 -9.07 -8.00
C ILE A 156 8.62 -8.42 -7.44
N LEU A 157 8.71 -7.76 -6.27
CA LEU A 157 7.57 -7.11 -5.63
C LEU A 157 6.90 -6.07 -6.54
N LEU A 158 7.70 -5.26 -7.24
CA LEU A 158 7.20 -4.24 -8.17
C LEU A 158 6.62 -4.85 -9.46
N SER A 159 7.16 -5.98 -9.92
CA SER A 159 6.62 -6.68 -11.09
C SER A 159 5.21 -7.22 -10.86
N TRP A 160 4.92 -7.68 -9.63
CA TRP A 160 3.58 -8.13 -9.24
C TRP A 160 2.55 -6.99 -9.13
N GLN A 161 3.01 -5.74 -9.02
CA GLN A 161 2.18 -4.53 -9.04
C GLN A 161 1.98 -3.97 -10.45
N ALA A 162 2.67 -4.52 -11.45
CA ALA A 162 2.63 -3.98 -12.81
C ALA A 162 1.30 -4.25 -13.53
N THR A 163 0.50 -5.20 -13.04
CA THR A 163 -0.81 -5.56 -13.62
C THR A 163 -1.87 -4.46 -13.49
N ASP A 164 -1.74 -3.54 -12.53
CA ASP A 164 -2.76 -2.53 -12.25
C ASP A 164 -2.80 -1.38 -13.27
N CYS A 165 -1.70 -1.13 -14.01
CA CYS A 165 -1.70 -0.08 -15.03
C CYS A 165 -2.57 -0.43 -16.25
N TYR A 166 -2.85 -1.72 -16.47
CA TYR A 166 -3.77 -2.16 -17.51
C TYR A 166 -5.23 -1.88 -17.12
N GLN A 167 -5.58 -1.94 -15.83
CA GLN A 167 -6.95 -1.67 -15.38
C GLN A 167 -7.28 -0.17 -15.37
N ALA A 168 -6.34 0.68 -14.94
CA ALA A 168 -6.51 2.14 -15.02
C ALA A 168 -6.62 2.63 -16.49
N ARG A 169 -5.97 1.93 -17.43
CA ARG A 169 -6.02 2.25 -18.87
C ARG A 169 -7.26 1.70 -19.59
N LEU A 170 -8.03 0.81 -18.96
CA LEU A 170 -9.28 0.26 -19.52
C LEU A 170 -10.54 1.07 -19.18
N GLY A 171 -10.41 2.26 -18.56
CA GLY A 171 -11.41 3.32 -18.68
C GLY A 171 -12.81 3.01 -18.14
N LEU A 172 -12.94 2.38 -16.97
CA LEU A 172 -14.21 2.40 -16.24
C LEU A 172 -14.32 3.69 -15.41
N THR A 173 -14.42 4.82 -16.09
CA THR A 173 -15.06 6.00 -15.51
C THR A 173 -16.56 5.70 -15.35
N PRO A 174 -17.20 5.96 -14.20
CA PRO A 174 -18.64 6.02 -14.14
C PRO A 174 -19.08 7.06 -15.18
N THR A 175 -19.84 6.60 -16.17
CA THR A 175 -20.43 7.41 -17.21
C THR A 175 -21.01 8.68 -16.59
N GLY A 176 -20.54 9.83 -17.07
CA GLY A 176 -21.08 11.11 -16.67
C GLY A 176 -22.60 11.12 -16.85
N SER A 177 -23.28 11.63 -15.83
CA SER A 177 -24.66 12.08 -15.92
C SER A 177 -24.77 13.01 -17.13
N ILE A 178 -25.41 12.53 -18.20
CA ILE A 178 -25.90 13.42 -19.25
C ILE A 178 -27.18 14.01 -18.69
N ASP A 179 -26.99 15.26 -18.26
CA ASP A 179 -27.95 16.32 -18.11
C ASP A 179 -29.06 16.25 -19.16
N GLY A 180 -30.30 16.15 -18.68
CA GLY A 180 -31.49 16.32 -19.49
C GLY A 180 -31.82 17.81 -19.57
N SER A 181 -31.48 18.44 -20.68
CA SER A 181 -32.05 19.74 -21.05
C SER A 181 -32.10 19.86 -22.58
N GLU A 182 -33.35 19.97 -23.04
CA GLU A 182 -33.84 20.69 -24.21
C GLU A 182 -33.15 20.49 -25.56
N ARG A 183 -33.89 19.87 -26.49
CA ARG A 183 -34.07 20.43 -27.83
C ARG A 183 -35.51 20.18 -28.28
N ASP A 184 -36.23 21.27 -28.40
CA ASP A 184 -37.56 21.37 -29.00
C ASP A 184 -37.59 20.70 -30.37
N GLU A 185 -38.68 19.98 -30.60
CA GLU A 185 -39.07 19.42 -31.88
C GLU A 185 -39.54 20.55 -32.80
N ASP A 186 -38.76 20.85 -33.85
CA ASP A 186 -39.29 21.52 -35.03
C ASP A 186 -40.24 20.54 -35.74
N VAL A 187 -41.54 20.76 -35.55
CA VAL A 187 -42.63 20.14 -36.29
C VAL A 187 -42.73 20.79 -37.66
N ASP A 188 -42.42 20.02 -38.69
CA ASP A 188 -42.75 20.29 -40.09
C ASP A 188 -44.18 19.80 -40.36
N THR A 189 -45.16 20.71 -40.48
CA THR A 189 -46.37 20.60 -41.32
C THR A 189 -46.98 21.97 -41.56
#